data_AF-A0A0C9TGN3-F1
#
_entry.id   AF-A0A0C9TGN3-F1
#
_cell.length_a   1.000
_cell.length_b   1.000
_cell.length_c   1.000
_cell.angle_alpha   90.00
_cell.angle_beta   90.00
_cell.angle_gamma   90.00
#
_symmetry.space_group_name_H-M   'P 1'
#
loop_
_entity.id
_entity.type
_entity.pdbx_description
1 polymer ?
#
loop_
_entity_poly.entity_id
_entity_poly.type
_entity_poly.pdbx_seq_one_letter_code
_entity_poly.pdbx_strand_id
1 'polypeptide(L)'
;MRCSRCKFAVYCSNECQTSDWPHHKTQCSPASTKASLTSGSSATTRQRTDSVRGVTIACDADRARGARIFEAKIIDPSHPIHTRSGIVCPLFQQVGFPLILYRHHTEDPLMMLRDPGLDNQVAMHLLTHPGTGHPEARWRRAGCLGTVVVMRQDGKPLTFEAMETALMYADCVVGLFGDGVSPSRLLSPAGFQRFCQKYKDGRISGGYSNFYTMTLPF
;
A
#
# COMPACT_ATOMS: atom_id res chain seq x y z
N MET A 1 -17.34 24.93 15.83
CA MET A 1 -18.54 24.44 15.11
C MET A 1 -18.18 23.20 14.33
N ARG A 2 -18.98 22.12 14.39
CA ARG A 2 -18.72 20.90 13.59
C ARG A 2 -19.64 20.87 12.38
N CYS A 3 -19.16 20.32 11.26
CA CYS A 3 -20.02 20.10 10.11
C CYS A 3 -21.24 19.25 10.53
N SER A 4 -22.44 19.78 10.38
CA SER A 4 -23.67 19.14 10.86
C SER A 4 -23.95 17.80 10.18
N ARG A 5 -23.45 17.62 8.95
CA ARG A 5 -23.63 16.40 8.15
C ARG A 5 -22.69 15.28 8.59
N CYS A 6 -21.38 15.50 8.54
CA CYS A 6 -20.41 14.44 8.85
C CYS A 6 -19.97 14.40 10.31
N LYS A 7 -20.21 15.47 11.07
CA LYS A 7 -19.77 15.66 12.46
C LYS A 7 -18.25 15.51 12.69
N PHE A 8 -17.46 15.37 11.63
CA PHE A 8 -16.02 15.10 11.66
C PHE A 8 -15.18 16.38 11.51
N ALA A 9 -15.48 17.22 10.51
CA ALA A 9 -14.77 18.48 10.31
C ALA A 9 -15.16 19.51 11.38
N VAL A 10 -14.16 20.23 11.90
CA VAL A 10 -14.30 21.24 12.95
C VAL A 10 -13.80 22.59 12.44
N TYR A 11 -14.59 23.65 12.64
CA TYR A 11 -14.32 25.01 12.22
C TYR A 11 -14.42 25.98 13.40
N CYS A 12 -13.63 27.04 13.39
CA CYS A 12 -13.72 28.09 14.42
C CYS A 12 -14.99 28.95 14.26
N SER A 13 -15.48 29.15 13.02
CA SER A 13 -16.72 29.89 12.73
C SER A 13 -17.48 29.31 11.52
N ASN A 14 -18.68 29.86 11.24
CA ASN A 14 -19.46 29.50 10.05
C ASN A 14 -18.82 30.01 8.75
N GLU A 15 -18.09 31.13 8.78
CA GLU A 15 -17.38 31.62 7.58
C GLU A 15 -16.29 30.62 7.16
N CYS A 16 -15.51 30.09 8.12
CA CYS A 16 -14.49 29.09 7.82
C CYS A 16 -15.09 27.78 7.29
N GLN A 17 -16.26 27.37 7.79
CA GLN A 17 -16.97 26.20 7.25
C GLN A 17 -17.43 26.42 5.81
N THR A 18 -17.96 27.60 5.50
CA THR A 18 -18.47 27.93 4.16
C THR A 18 -17.33 28.08 3.15
N SER A 19 -16.23 28.71 3.56
CA SER A 19 -15.03 28.85 2.73
C SER A 19 -14.39 27.50 2.39
N ASP A 20 -14.44 26.54 3.31
CA ASP A 20 -13.89 25.19 3.08
C ASP A 20 -14.85 24.28 2.29
N TRP A 21 -16.12 24.67 2.12
CA TRP A 21 -17.17 23.83 1.53
C TRP A 21 -16.85 23.27 0.13
N PRO A 22 -16.26 24.01 -0.83
CA PRO A 22 -15.94 23.47 -2.15
C PRO A 22 -15.03 22.25 -2.12
N HIS A 23 -14.12 22.19 -1.15
CA HIS A 23 -13.19 21.08 -0.94
C HIS A 23 -13.81 20.02 -0.02
N HIS A 24 -14.37 20.46 1.10
CA HIS A 24 -14.98 19.58 2.10
C HIS A 24 -16.13 18.72 1.55
N LYS A 25 -16.96 19.26 0.65
CA LYS A 25 -18.15 18.55 0.14
C LYS A 25 -17.83 17.21 -0.52
N THR A 26 -16.64 17.09 -1.11
CA THR A 26 -16.17 15.85 -1.77
C THR A 26 -15.82 14.74 -0.78
N GLN A 27 -15.54 15.11 0.47
CA GLN A 27 -15.13 14.20 1.55
C GLN A 27 -16.19 14.14 2.67
N CYS A 28 -17.26 14.94 2.59
CA CYS A 28 -18.29 15.05 3.60
C CYS A 28 -19.36 13.94 3.47
N SER A 29 -19.33 12.96 4.38
CA SER A 29 -20.30 11.85 4.45
C SER A 29 -21.07 11.83 5.77
N PRO A 30 -22.36 11.42 5.82
CA PRO A 30 -23.13 11.40 7.07
C PRO A 30 -22.48 10.54 8.16
N ALA A 31 -22.48 11.01 9.41
CA ALA A 31 -21.98 10.20 10.52
C ALA A 31 -22.91 9.00 10.79
N SER A 32 -22.48 7.79 10.41
CA SER A 32 -23.18 6.55 10.79
C SER A 32 -23.23 6.42 12.32
N THR A 33 -24.43 6.23 12.83
CA THR A 33 -24.72 6.27 14.28
C THR A 33 -24.64 4.87 14.90
N LYS A 34 -23.80 4.76 15.95
CA LYS A 34 -23.63 3.69 16.98
C LYS A 34 -22.97 2.38 16.54
N ALA A 35 -21.86 1.93 17.14
CA ALA A 35 -21.52 1.63 18.54
C ALA A 35 -22.21 0.36 19.10
N SER A 36 -21.41 -0.68 19.35
CA SER A 36 -21.23 -1.34 20.66
C SER A 36 -20.34 -2.59 20.54
N LEU A 37 -19.41 -2.73 21.50
CA LEU A 37 -18.53 -3.88 21.70
C LEU A 37 -19.31 -5.08 22.26
N THR A 38 -18.92 -6.32 21.91
CA THR A 38 -18.71 -7.44 22.85
C THR A 38 -18.07 -8.67 22.16
N SER A 39 -16.94 -9.07 22.73
CA SER A 39 -16.32 -10.40 22.95
C SER A 39 -16.71 -11.65 22.15
N GLY A 40 -15.68 -12.42 21.75
CA GLY A 40 -15.70 -13.89 21.83
C GLY A 40 -15.63 -14.68 20.52
N SER A 41 -14.46 -15.25 20.24
CA SER A 41 -14.15 -16.50 19.51
C SER A 41 -14.97 -16.90 18.28
N SER A 42 -14.32 -16.92 17.12
CA SER A 42 -13.95 -18.18 16.44
C SER A 42 -13.52 -17.90 15.00
N ALA A 43 -12.46 -18.60 14.60
CA ALA A 43 -12.00 -18.65 13.22
C ALA A 43 -13.11 -19.23 12.33
N THR A 44 -13.79 -18.36 11.59
CA THR A 44 -14.59 -18.73 10.44
C THR A 44 -14.14 -17.89 9.27
N THR A 45 -13.71 -18.59 8.22
CA THR A 45 -13.45 -18.09 6.87
C THR A 45 -14.65 -17.28 6.38
N ARG A 46 -14.70 -15.99 6.70
CA ARG A 46 -15.58 -15.05 6.01
C ARG A 46 -15.02 -14.90 4.61
N GLN A 47 -15.69 -15.49 3.63
CA GLN A 47 -15.56 -15.06 2.25
C GLN A 47 -15.71 -13.53 2.25
N ARG A 48 -14.67 -12.85 1.80
CA ARG A 48 -14.70 -11.40 1.63
C ARG A 48 -15.67 -11.09 0.52
N THR A 49 -16.83 -10.56 0.87
CA THR A 49 -17.85 -10.12 -0.09
C THR A 49 -17.64 -8.68 -0.53
N ASP A 50 -16.69 -7.96 0.08
CA ASP A 50 -16.57 -6.52 -0.11
C ASP A 50 -15.35 -6.20 -0.96
N SER A 51 -15.53 -5.31 -1.94
CA SER A 51 -14.43 -4.80 -2.74
C SER A 51 -13.44 -4.03 -1.86
N VAL A 52 -12.14 -4.21 -2.12
CA VAL A 52 -11.08 -3.59 -1.33
C VAL A 52 -10.37 -2.51 -2.14
N ARG A 53 -10.00 -1.42 -1.47
CA ARG A 53 -9.15 -0.38 -2.08
C ARG A 53 -7.70 -0.84 -2.11
N GLY A 54 -7.17 -1.05 -3.31
CA GLY A 54 -5.75 -1.27 -3.59
C GLY A 54 -5.12 -0.10 -4.35
N VAL A 55 -3.91 -0.34 -4.86
CA VAL A 55 -3.11 0.61 -5.63
C VAL A 55 -2.59 -0.06 -6.89
N THR A 56 -2.76 0.58 -8.04
CA THR A 56 -2.06 0.23 -9.27
C THR A 56 -0.70 0.93 -9.28
N ILE A 57 0.37 0.20 -9.62
CA ILE A 57 1.72 0.73 -9.80
C ILE A 57 2.09 0.62 -11.28
N ALA A 58 2.20 1.76 -11.96
CA ALA A 58 2.45 1.83 -13.39
C ALA A 58 3.90 1.50 -13.76
N CYS A 59 4.10 0.72 -14.83
CA CYS A 59 5.43 0.52 -15.42
C CYS A 59 5.90 1.73 -16.24
N ASP A 60 7.14 1.68 -16.71
CA ASP A 60 7.78 2.77 -17.45
C ASP A 60 7.02 3.14 -18.74
N ALA A 61 6.53 2.18 -19.52
CA ALA A 61 5.77 2.45 -20.74
C ALA A 61 4.44 3.18 -20.46
N ASP A 62 3.72 2.81 -19.40
CA ASP A 62 2.48 3.50 -19.02
C ASP A 62 2.76 4.90 -18.49
N ARG A 63 3.83 5.06 -17.69
CA ARG A 63 4.30 6.37 -17.22
C ARG A 63 4.73 7.27 -18.37
N ALA A 64 5.41 6.75 -19.38
CA ALA A 64 5.79 7.49 -20.58
C ALA A 64 4.56 7.98 -21.38
N ARG A 65 3.42 7.28 -21.26
CA ARG A 65 2.12 7.69 -21.80
C ARG A 65 1.31 8.63 -20.88
N GLY A 66 1.87 9.04 -19.73
CA GLY A 66 1.25 9.98 -18.81
C GLY A 66 0.54 9.35 -17.61
N ALA A 67 0.63 8.04 -17.40
CA ALA A 67 0.10 7.42 -16.18
C ALA A 67 0.85 7.92 -14.95
N ARG A 68 0.13 8.10 -13.84
CA ARG A 68 0.74 8.36 -12.54
C ARG A 68 1.40 7.09 -12.01
N ILE A 69 2.44 7.24 -11.20
CA ILE A 69 3.10 6.10 -10.56
C ILE A 69 2.12 5.28 -9.72
N PHE A 70 1.23 5.94 -8.96
CA PHE A 70 0.18 5.31 -8.17
C PHE A 70 -1.19 5.78 -8.62
N GLU A 71 -2.09 4.81 -8.76
CA GLU A 71 -3.50 5.05 -9.01
C GLU A 71 -4.36 4.19 -8.09
N ALA A 72 -5.50 4.71 -7.62
CA ALA A 72 -6.37 3.97 -6.72
C ALA A 72 -7.15 2.93 -7.51
N LYS A 73 -7.21 1.69 -7.01
CA LYS A 73 -7.97 0.61 -7.64
C LYS A 73 -8.98 0.05 -6.65
N ILE A 74 -10.25 -0.01 -7.03
CA ILE A 74 -11.24 -0.84 -6.34
C ILE A 74 -11.11 -2.25 -6.91
N ILE A 75 -10.86 -3.21 -6.03
CA ILE A 75 -10.61 -4.61 -6.36
C ILE A 75 -11.83 -5.40 -5.93
N ASP A 76 -12.53 -5.96 -6.91
CA ASP A 76 -13.71 -6.78 -6.68
C ASP A 76 -13.33 -8.13 -6.02
N PRO A 77 -14.20 -8.71 -5.17
CA PRO A 77 -13.99 -10.06 -4.64
C PRO A 77 -13.69 -11.13 -5.69
N SER A 78 -14.16 -10.98 -6.93
CA SER A 78 -13.90 -11.90 -8.04
C SER A 78 -12.54 -11.69 -8.71
N HIS A 79 -11.77 -10.66 -8.30
CA HIS A 79 -10.50 -10.34 -8.94
C HIS A 79 -9.47 -11.47 -8.73
N PRO A 80 -8.69 -11.87 -9.76
CA PRO A 80 -7.75 -12.99 -9.66
C PRO A 80 -6.68 -12.86 -8.57
N ILE A 81 -6.40 -11.65 -8.09
CA ILE A 81 -5.48 -11.38 -6.96
C ILE A 81 -5.87 -12.14 -5.69
N HIS A 82 -7.15 -12.47 -5.51
CA HIS A 82 -7.65 -13.24 -4.35
C HIS A 82 -7.40 -14.75 -4.48
N THR A 83 -6.90 -15.22 -5.63
CA THR A 83 -6.67 -16.63 -5.94
C THR A 83 -5.17 -16.97 -5.94
N ARG A 84 -4.80 -18.13 -6.51
CA ARG A 84 -3.41 -18.55 -6.71
C ARG A 84 -2.57 -17.63 -7.62
N SER A 85 -3.20 -16.70 -8.34
CA SER A 85 -2.51 -15.74 -9.18
C SER A 85 -1.97 -14.52 -8.42
N GLY A 86 -2.41 -14.29 -7.18
CA GLY A 86 -1.83 -13.27 -6.32
C GLY A 86 -0.48 -13.72 -5.75
N ILE A 87 0.51 -12.84 -5.83
CA ILE A 87 1.89 -13.06 -5.39
C ILE A 87 2.06 -12.38 -4.03
N VAL A 88 2.36 -13.16 -2.99
CA VAL A 88 2.65 -12.63 -1.66
C VAL A 88 3.97 -11.86 -1.69
N CYS A 89 3.99 -10.66 -1.12
CA CYS A 89 5.18 -9.84 -0.98
C CYS A 89 5.97 -10.28 0.28
N PRO A 90 7.10 -11.02 0.14
CA PRO A 90 7.66 -11.79 1.25
C PRO A 90 8.17 -10.94 2.42
N LEU A 91 8.83 -9.82 2.12
CA LEU A 91 9.30 -8.88 3.13
C LEU A 91 8.15 -8.32 3.98
N PHE A 92 7.00 -8.08 3.37
CA PHE A 92 5.84 -7.48 4.02
C PHE A 92 5.02 -8.50 4.82
N GLN A 93 5.00 -9.75 4.35
CA GLN A 93 4.51 -10.89 5.13
C GLN A 93 5.33 -11.05 6.43
N GLN A 94 6.66 -10.94 6.35
CA GLN A 94 7.57 -11.08 7.49
C GLN A 94 7.30 -10.05 8.62
N VAL A 95 6.88 -8.84 8.26
CA VAL A 95 6.66 -7.75 9.24
C VAL A 95 5.20 -7.54 9.63
N GLY A 96 4.31 -8.44 9.23
CA GLY A 96 2.89 -8.38 9.62
C GLY A 96 2.08 -7.32 8.88
N PHE A 97 2.51 -6.90 7.69
CA PHE A 97 1.77 -6.01 6.80
C PHE A 97 1.52 -6.72 5.46
N PRO A 98 0.65 -7.75 5.39
CA PRO A 98 0.66 -8.71 4.29
C PRO A 98 0.17 -8.08 2.98
N LEU A 99 1.10 -7.66 2.14
CA LEU A 99 0.83 -7.18 0.79
C LEU A 99 0.76 -8.35 -0.18
N ILE A 100 -0.18 -8.28 -1.11
CA ILE A 100 -0.29 -9.18 -2.25
C ILE A 100 -0.30 -8.36 -3.53
N LEU A 101 0.45 -8.82 -4.51
CA LEU A 101 0.64 -8.19 -5.81
C LEU A 101 0.03 -9.09 -6.88
N TYR A 102 -0.68 -8.50 -7.83
CA TYR A 102 -1.13 -9.15 -9.04
C TYR A 102 -0.41 -8.57 -10.25
N ARG A 103 0.26 -9.45 -10.99
CA ARG A 103 0.90 -9.17 -12.27
C ARG A 103 -0.06 -9.54 -13.38
N HIS A 104 -0.36 -8.59 -14.27
CA HIS A 104 -1.28 -8.81 -15.40
C HIS A 104 -0.68 -9.70 -16.50
N HIS A 105 0.65 -9.71 -16.62
CA HIS A 105 1.39 -10.61 -17.50
C HIS A 105 1.42 -12.03 -16.94
N THR A 106 0.79 -12.96 -17.66
CA THR A 106 0.67 -14.37 -17.27
C THR A 106 1.81 -15.26 -17.79
N GLU A 107 2.70 -14.71 -18.62
CA GLU A 107 3.87 -15.41 -19.12
C GLU A 107 4.82 -15.80 -17.99
N ASP A 108 5.49 -16.94 -18.15
CA ASP A 108 6.50 -17.42 -17.20
C ASP A 108 7.63 -16.39 -17.06
N PRO A 109 7.87 -15.84 -15.86
CA PRO A 109 8.94 -14.87 -15.60
C PRO A 109 10.34 -15.38 -16.02
N LEU A 110 10.57 -16.70 -16.04
CA LEU A 110 11.86 -17.27 -16.44
C LEU A 110 12.09 -17.26 -17.95
N MET A 111 11.01 -17.24 -18.72
CA MET A 111 11.01 -17.33 -20.19
C MET A 111 10.70 -16.00 -20.87
N MET A 112 10.25 -15.00 -20.10
CA MET A 112 9.92 -13.68 -20.63
C MET A 112 11.17 -12.97 -21.17
N LEU A 113 11.06 -12.42 -22.38
CA LEU A 113 12.06 -11.52 -22.94
C LEU A 113 11.98 -10.17 -22.22
N ARG A 114 13.14 -9.62 -21.87
CA ARG A 114 13.23 -8.35 -21.18
C ARG A 114 12.73 -7.22 -22.08
N ASP A 115 11.69 -6.54 -21.64
CA ASP A 115 11.18 -5.31 -22.27
C ASP A 115 11.40 -4.13 -21.30
N PRO A 116 12.23 -3.14 -21.66
CA PRO A 116 12.43 -1.93 -20.85
C PRO A 116 11.13 -1.17 -20.55
N GLY A 117 10.16 -1.20 -21.46
CA GLY A 117 8.86 -0.54 -21.25
C GLY A 117 8.03 -1.22 -20.15
N LEU A 118 8.26 -2.50 -19.89
CA LEU A 118 7.62 -3.26 -18.82
C LEU A 118 8.42 -3.21 -17.51
N ASP A 119 9.51 -2.45 -17.45
CA ASP A 119 10.23 -2.24 -16.20
C ASP A 119 9.33 -1.52 -15.19
N ASN A 120 9.34 -2.05 -13.97
CA ASN A 120 8.60 -1.52 -12.83
C ASN A 120 9.42 -1.81 -11.58
N GLN A 121 10.56 -1.14 -11.47
CA GLN A 121 11.49 -1.33 -10.35
C GLN A 121 10.84 -1.04 -8.99
N VAL A 122 9.89 -0.10 -8.98
CA VAL A 122 9.09 0.23 -7.79
C VAL A 122 8.31 -1.00 -7.31
N ALA A 123 7.59 -1.67 -8.20
CA ALA A 123 6.90 -2.92 -7.86
C ALA A 123 7.87 -4.08 -7.56
N MET A 124 9.05 -4.10 -8.18
CA MET A 124 10.06 -5.13 -7.94
C MET A 124 10.56 -5.12 -6.49
N HIS A 125 10.70 -3.94 -5.86
CA HIS A 125 11.03 -3.83 -4.45
C HIS A 125 10.00 -4.48 -3.51
N LEU A 126 8.75 -4.65 -3.95
CA LEU A 126 7.73 -5.36 -3.17
C LEU A 126 7.98 -6.86 -3.09
N LEU A 127 8.75 -7.40 -4.04
CA LEU A 127 9.10 -8.82 -4.11
C LEU A 127 10.42 -9.14 -3.40
N THR A 128 11.05 -8.16 -2.73
CA THR A 128 12.27 -8.34 -1.94
C THR A 128 12.08 -9.48 -0.92
N HIS A 129 13.02 -10.41 -0.91
CA HIS A 129 13.04 -11.50 0.06
C HIS A 129 13.77 -11.06 1.35
N PRO A 130 13.17 -11.24 2.54
CA PRO A 130 13.72 -10.71 3.80
C PRO A 130 15.05 -11.34 4.20
N GLY A 131 15.37 -12.54 3.70
CA GLY A 131 16.65 -13.21 3.99
C GLY A 131 17.81 -12.82 3.08
N THR A 132 17.55 -12.19 1.92
CA THR A 132 18.59 -11.95 0.90
C THR A 132 18.67 -10.51 0.42
N GLY A 133 17.66 -9.67 0.68
CA GLY A 133 17.59 -8.31 0.14
C GLY A 133 17.29 -8.25 -1.35
N HIS A 134 16.92 -9.37 -1.96
CA HIS A 134 16.70 -9.49 -3.39
C HIS A 134 15.41 -10.25 -3.69
N PRO A 135 14.72 -9.94 -4.80
CA PRO A 135 13.63 -10.78 -5.27
C PRO A 135 14.10 -12.21 -5.60
N GLU A 136 13.16 -13.15 -5.59
CA GLU A 136 13.41 -14.52 -6.06
C GLU A 136 14.02 -14.52 -7.47
N ALA A 137 14.80 -15.55 -7.79
CA ALA A 137 15.55 -15.64 -9.05
C ALA A 137 14.68 -15.46 -10.30
N ARG A 138 13.43 -15.97 -10.29
CA ARG A 138 12.49 -15.82 -11.40
C ARG A 138 12.13 -14.35 -11.68
N TRP A 139 11.94 -13.55 -10.63
CA TRP A 139 11.58 -12.13 -10.78
C TRP A 139 12.78 -11.29 -11.18
N ARG A 140 13.96 -11.59 -10.60
CA ARG A 140 15.21 -10.97 -11.03
C ARG A 140 15.54 -11.25 -12.50
N ARG A 141 15.30 -12.50 -12.95
CA ARG A 141 15.56 -12.90 -14.34
C ARG A 141 14.59 -12.25 -15.31
N ALA A 142 13.29 -12.22 -15.00
CA ALA A 142 12.32 -11.50 -15.81
C ALA A 142 12.73 -10.03 -16.00
N GLY A 143 13.15 -9.40 -14.90
CA GLY A 143 13.63 -8.02 -14.91
C GLY A 143 12.59 -7.00 -15.39
N CYS A 144 11.32 -7.40 -15.47
CA CYS A 144 10.16 -6.60 -15.84
C CYS A 144 8.88 -7.24 -15.25
N LEU A 145 7.96 -6.41 -14.78
CA LEU A 145 6.68 -6.85 -14.19
C LEU A 145 5.48 -6.32 -14.98
N GLY A 146 5.66 -5.26 -15.77
CA GLY A 146 4.57 -4.45 -16.29
C GLY A 146 3.86 -3.68 -15.17
N THR A 147 2.73 -3.07 -15.52
CA THR A 147 1.84 -2.45 -14.53
C THR A 147 1.22 -3.53 -13.65
N VAL A 148 1.16 -3.28 -12.35
CA VAL A 148 0.67 -4.25 -11.35
C VAL A 148 -0.42 -3.66 -10.47
N VAL A 149 -1.21 -4.53 -9.84
CA VAL A 149 -2.18 -4.15 -8.80
C VAL A 149 -1.73 -4.72 -7.46
N VAL A 150 -1.74 -3.90 -6.42
CA VAL A 150 -1.30 -4.27 -5.06
C VAL A 150 -2.46 -4.02 -4.09
N MET A 151 -2.65 -4.94 -3.15
CA MET A 151 -3.59 -4.76 -2.05
C MET A 151 -3.09 -5.39 -0.78
N ARG A 152 -3.79 -5.12 0.33
CA ARG A 152 -3.55 -5.84 1.58
C ARG A 152 -4.34 -7.13 1.62
N GLN A 153 -3.66 -8.24 1.87
CA GLN A 153 -4.29 -9.55 2.05
C GLN A 153 -5.25 -9.56 3.24
N ASP A 154 -5.04 -8.68 4.23
CA ASP A 154 -5.96 -8.46 5.36
C ASP A 154 -7.13 -7.53 5.04
N GLY A 155 -7.27 -7.05 3.80
CA GLY A 155 -8.51 -6.45 3.25
C GLY A 155 -8.84 -5.07 3.73
N LYS A 156 -7.99 -4.53 4.61
CA LYS A 156 -8.01 -3.11 4.91
C LYS A 156 -7.60 -2.33 3.65
N PRO A 157 -8.06 -1.07 3.53
CA PRO A 157 -7.68 -0.24 2.40
C PRO A 157 -6.17 0.02 2.39
N LEU A 158 -5.58 -0.01 1.19
CA LEU A 158 -4.22 0.44 0.95
C LEU A 158 -4.25 1.89 0.45
N THR A 159 -3.61 2.80 1.18
CA THR A 159 -3.48 4.21 0.78
C THR A 159 -2.17 4.44 0.02
N PHE A 160 -2.04 5.60 -0.62
CA PHE A 160 -0.82 5.94 -1.34
C PHE A 160 0.35 6.19 -0.38
N GLU A 161 0.07 6.80 0.76
CA GLU A 161 1.06 7.07 1.82
C GLU A 161 1.54 5.76 2.46
N ALA A 162 0.63 4.81 2.67
CA ALA A 162 0.96 3.46 3.12
C ALA A 162 1.85 2.75 2.10
N MET A 163 1.51 2.85 0.81
CA MET A 163 2.29 2.25 -0.27
C MET A 163 3.69 2.89 -0.40
N GLU A 164 3.77 4.23 -0.35
CA GLU A 164 5.02 4.98 -0.35
C GLU A 164 5.91 4.59 0.83
N THR A 165 5.35 4.56 2.04
CA THR A 165 6.08 4.16 3.25
C THR A 165 6.59 2.72 3.16
N ALA A 166 5.76 1.81 2.64
CA ALA A 166 6.15 0.42 2.41
C ALA A 166 7.32 0.33 1.42
N LEU A 167 7.29 1.07 0.31
CA LEU A 167 8.38 1.08 -0.67
C LEU A 167 9.68 1.63 -0.09
N MET A 168 9.62 2.71 0.69
CA MET A 168 10.80 3.28 1.36
C MET A 168 11.36 2.35 2.43
N TYR A 169 10.50 1.58 3.09
CA TYR A 169 10.93 0.51 3.98
C TYR A 169 11.69 -0.59 3.22
N ALA A 170 11.14 -1.07 2.10
CA ALA A 170 11.80 -2.08 1.28
C ALA A 170 13.15 -1.59 0.74
N ASP A 171 13.20 -0.36 0.23
CA ASP A 171 14.43 0.29 -0.24
C ASP A 171 15.49 0.37 0.87
N CYS A 172 15.09 0.77 2.09
CA CYS A 172 15.98 0.79 3.24
C CYS A 172 16.54 -0.60 3.58
N VAL A 173 15.71 -1.66 3.54
CA VAL A 173 16.16 -3.04 3.78
C VAL A 173 17.13 -3.50 2.70
N VAL A 174 16.85 -3.20 1.42
CA VAL A 174 17.73 -3.52 0.29
C VAL A 174 19.08 -2.81 0.44
N GLY A 175 19.07 -1.52 0.81
CA GLY A 175 20.29 -0.74 1.08
C GLY A 175 21.17 -1.37 2.16
N LEU A 176 20.58 -1.79 3.29
CA LEU A 176 21.32 -2.48 4.35
C LEU A 176 22.00 -3.77 3.87
N PHE A 177 21.31 -4.58 3.07
CA PHE A 177 21.91 -5.77 2.46
C PHE A 177 23.06 -5.42 1.52
N GLY A 178 22.92 -4.37 0.70
CA GLY A 178 23.97 -3.87 -0.19
C GLY A 178 25.22 -3.40 0.56
N ASP A 179 25.02 -2.79 1.73
CA ASP A 179 26.09 -2.31 2.61
C ASP A 179 26.71 -3.41 3.49
N GLY A 180 26.22 -4.66 3.39
CA GLY A 180 26.65 -5.76 4.26
C GLY A 180 26.19 -5.63 5.72
N VAL A 181 25.22 -4.76 5.99
CA VAL A 181 24.66 -4.52 7.33
C VAL A 181 23.43 -5.40 7.57
N SER A 182 23.37 -6.09 8.71
CA SER A 182 22.20 -6.91 9.06
C SER A 182 20.93 -6.07 9.25
N PRO A 183 19.84 -6.31 8.49
CA PRO A 183 18.57 -5.61 8.68
C PRO A 183 17.68 -6.24 9.76
N SER A 184 18.21 -7.14 10.59
CA SER A 184 17.46 -7.88 11.63
C SER A 184 16.55 -7.01 12.50
N ARG A 185 16.99 -5.79 12.85
CA ARG A 185 16.20 -4.83 13.64
C ARG A 185 14.93 -4.32 12.92
N LEU A 186 14.92 -4.37 11.59
CA LEU A 186 13.81 -3.96 10.73
C LEU A 186 12.89 -5.12 10.36
N LEU A 187 13.37 -6.37 10.35
CA LEU A 187 12.63 -7.56 9.91
C LEU A 187 11.66 -8.13 10.97
N SER A 188 11.10 -7.26 11.81
CA SER A 188 10.07 -7.59 12.80
C SER A 188 8.91 -6.59 12.72
N PRO A 189 7.70 -6.97 13.15
CA PRO A 189 6.56 -6.02 13.20
C PRO A 189 6.89 -4.74 13.97
N ALA A 190 7.59 -4.84 15.11
CA ALA A 190 8.02 -3.69 15.89
C ALA A 190 9.07 -2.83 15.14
N GLY A 191 9.97 -3.46 14.40
CA GLY A 191 10.95 -2.78 13.54
C GLY A 191 10.29 -1.98 12.43
N PHE A 192 9.35 -2.61 11.72
CA PHE A 192 8.56 -1.97 10.68
C PHE A 192 7.72 -0.82 11.22
N GLN A 193 7.05 -1.00 12.36
CA GLN A 193 6.26 0.07 12.98
C GLN A 193 7.12 1.29 13.34
N ARG A 194 8.32 1.07 13.92
CA ARG A 194 9.27 2.17 14.21
C ARG A 194 9.73 2.89 12.95
N PHE A 195 10.00 2.15 11.87
CA PHE A 195 10.34 2.74 10.58
C PHE A 195 9.19 3.62 10.07
N CYS A 196 7.97 3.09 10.06
CA CYS A 196 6.81 3.82 9.55
C CYS A 196 6.52 5.09 10.36
N GLN A 197 6.69 5.04 11.68
CA GLN A 197 6.58 6.23 12.54
C GLN A 197 7.63 7.28 12.17
N LYS A 198 8.90 6.89 12.10
CA LYS A 198 10.00 7.81 11.72
C LYS A 198 9.77 8.42 10.34
N TYR A 199 9.33 7.61 9.37
CA TYR A 199 9.05 8.08 8.02
C TYR A 199 7.88 9.08 8.01
N LYS A 200 6.77 8.73 8.68
CA LYS A 200 5.60 9.62 8.84
C LYS A 200 5.99 10.97 9.44
N ASP A 201 6.76 10.97 10.53
CA ASP A 201 7.16 12.20 11.22
C ASP A 201 8.06 13.08 10.33
N GLY A 202 8.94 12.46 9.55
CA GLY A 202 9.77 13.14 8.56
C GLY A 202 8.93 13.78 7.44
N ARG A 203 7.92 13.07 6.92
CA ARG A 203 7.01 13.60 5.89
C ARG A 203 6.15 14.75 6.44
N ILE A 204 5.62 14.62 7.65
CA ILE A 204 4.87 15.70 8.31
C ILE A 204 5.75 16.94 8.51
N SER A 205 6.97 16.77 9.01
CA SER A 205 7.91 17.89 9.21
C SER A 205 8.30 18.55 7.90
N GLY A 206 8.31 17.80 6.79
CA GLY A 206 8.54 18.31 5.44
C GLY A 206 7.31 18.93 4.76
N GLY A 207 6.18 19.07 5.46
CA GLY A 207 4.97 19.73 4.94
C GLY A 207 4.01 18.85 4.14
N TYR A 208 4.20 17.52 4.15
CA TYR A 208 3.34 16.58 3.42
C TYR A 208 2.08 16.25 4.23
N SER A 209 1.03 17.06 4.05
CA SER A 209 -0.18 17.02 4.88
C SER A 209 -1.00 15.73 4.75
N ASN A 210 -0.89 15.00 3.64
CA ASN A 210 -1.55 13.71 3.45
C ASN A 210 -1.07 12.63 4.44
N PHE A 211 0.11 12.81 5.05
CA PHE A 211 0.61 11.90 6.09
C PHE A 211 -0.05 12.09 7.46
N TYR A 212 -0.74 13.21 7.74
CA TYR A 212 -1.39 13.43 9.04
C TYR A 212 -2.42 12.34 9.37
N THR A 213 -3.24 11.98 8.39
CA THR A 213 -4.31 10.97 8.53
C THR A 213 -3.83 9.53 8.36
N MET A 214 -2.54 9.33 8.10
CA MET A 214 -1.96 8.02 7.85
C MET A 214 -1.89 7.20 9.16
N THR A 215 -2.64 6.10 9.27
CA THR A 215 -2.70 5.26 10.48
C THR A 215 -1.54 4.27 10.52
N LEU A 216 -0.80 4.10 11.62
CA LEU A 216 0.33 3.15 11.67
C LEU A 216 -0.07 1.79 12.26
N PRO A 217 0.53 0.66 11.85
CA PRO A 217 1.45 0.42 10.72
C PRO A 217 0.70 0.18 9.38
N PHE A 218 -0.42 0.91 9.25
CA PHE A 218 -1.59 0.76 8.38
C PHE A 218 -2.50 -0.39 8.75
#